data_AF-A0A922NS46-F1
#
_entry.id   AF-A0A922NS46-F1
#
_cell.length_a   1.000
_cell.length_b   1.000
_cell.length_c   1.000
_cell.angle_alpha   90.00
_cell.angle_beta   90.00
_cell.angle_gamma   90.00
#
_symmetry.space_group_name_H-M   'P 1'
#
loop_
_entity.id
_entity.type
_entity.pdbx_description
1 polymer ?
#
loop_
_entity_poly.entity_id
_entity_poly.type
_entity_poly.pdbx_seq_one_letter_code
_entity_poly.pdbx_strand_id
1 'polypeptide(L)'
;MPRQQPFHANVYVPADIRAYIVTDRVACRRHTRILAAAPKDVRVTERKEEYQRHIMNRLLAACANVGTFSQEHAVELVQKFIAIAQVLENSKAAGFLFGAVEPADEAVENDLVASAYPSPVEHPEDRTYSTPNPAHELLLHPLLVALLAFQLGGPVNAAFTTHELQWKPPDNTTSDIPTFYSEGDTDDLFHEFRITRVWEIHEGVAVGPSGNHSVFMTGEATPQPLISLGAHGEDTGISPVTVLYEPRNAALYYDCQDTDAVRRGVSLDFHLNTLTDDMLRLLATPSSETSSEKLTLSKLLTNFPIFNYTAHFHDLLFNSESLIAILTKLSTITIPPRSHLSGGSQRPHEKSFEAYKNDNWTHLPQEVRLMESDICLEGTYPTLVNFLDSIVLKARRDVHLPLGMDLFPQNLIAENMEWARKFIRDMSKDTISMRLSCYAHALVETAYCTKDLISTPNMRELARMVEVYCLELTAFGFLDEVLQLPSVAALVHALGGAIDGLKEVQLSAEPWIEETDLQIYRTRCLYFFWCVDLVVCFLKKPVMGPFMTIDVETAELKIKEVQKEVCPLAKRLLRNWVAWGLFVDSLPEGGFCVRQPSVGGGAH
;
A
#
# COMPACT_ATOMS: atom_id res chain seq x y z
N MET A 1 -63.97 -8.63 1.88
CA MET A 1 -62.52 -8.58 1.66
C MET A 1 -61.88 -9.64 2.53
N PRO A 2 -61.02 -10.53 1.99
CA PRO A 2 -60.34 -11.52 2.83
C PRO A 2 -59.47 -10.77 3.85
N ARG A 3 -59.61 -11.10 5.14
CA ARG A 3 -58.77 -10.55 6.21
C ARG A 3 -57.32 -10.95 5.89
N GLN A 4 -56.47 -9.98 5.58
CA GLN A 4 -55.03 -10.22 5.51
C GLN A 4 -54.58 -10.73 6.88
N GLN A 5 -53.97 -11.91 6.92
CA GLN A 5 -53.45 -12.48 8.16
C GLN A 5 -52.19 -11.71 8.56
N PRO A 6 -52.01 -11.39 9.86
CA PRO A 6 -50.81 -10.75 10.35
C PRO A 6 -49.60 -11.66 10.10
N PHE A 7 -48.45 -11.05 9.83
CA PHE A 7 -47.19 -11.77 9.69
C PHE A 7 -46.39 -11.68 10.99
N HIS A 8 -45.97 -12.84 11.51
CA HIS A 8 -45.17 -12.91 12.73
C HIS A 8 -43.71 -13.14 12.35
N ALA A 9 -42.86 -12.14 12.59
CA ALA A 9 -41.43 -12.22 12.34
C ALA A 9 -40.71 -12.49 13.67
N ASN A 10 -40.16 -13.68 13.83
CA ASN A 10 -39.34 -14.05 14.97
C ASN A 10 -38.33 -15.13 14.56
N VAL A 11 -37.30 -15.32 15.37
CA VAL A 11 -36.37 -16.44 15.25
C VAL A 11 -36.26 -17.13 16.61
N TYR A 12 -36.56 -18.43 16.65
CA TYR A 12 -36.38 -19.19 17.88
C TYR A 12 -34.93 -19.67 17.99
N VAL A 13 -34.21 -19.13 18.98
CA VAL A 13 -32.85 -19.57 19.35
C VAL A 13 -32.87 -20.13 20.78
N PRO A 14 -32.59 -21.44 20.95
CA PRO A 14 -32.47 -22.07 22.27
C PRO A 14 -31.49 -21.34 23.18
N ALA A 15 -31.85 -21.19 24.46
CA ALA A 15 -31.10 -20.39 25.42
C ALA A 15 -29.65 -20.86 25.62
N ASP A 16 -29.41 -22.16 25.52
CA ASP A 16 -28.12 -22.84 25.67
C ASP A 16 -27.11 -22.50 24.56
N ILE A 17 -27.58 -22.08 23.38
CA ILE A 17 -26.70 -21.73 22.24
C ILE A 17 -26.61 -20.22 21.97
N ARG A 18 -27.39 -19.37 22.66
CA ARG A 18 -27.39 -17.91 22.43
C ARG A 18 -26.01 -17.29 22.66
N ALA A 19 -25.36 -17.66 23.76
CA ALA A 19 -24.04 -17.17 24.11
C ALA A 19 -22.98 -17.58 23.08
N TYR A 20 -23.05 -18.83 22.60
CA TYR A 20 -22.17 -19.31 21.53
C TYR A 20 -22.39 -18.52 20.24
N ILE A 21 -23.65 -18.29 19.86
CA ILE A 21 -24.00 -17.53 18.65
C ILE A 21 -23.43 -16.11 18.67
N VAL A 22 -23.51 -15.41 19.81
CA VAL A 22 -22.95 -14.06 19.95
C VAL A 22 -21.42 -14.10 19.92
N THR A 23 -20.79 -14.98 20.70
CA THR A 23 -19.32 -15.05 20.82
C THR A 23 -18.64 -15.53 19.54
N ASP A 24 -19.30 -16.36 18.73
CA ASP A 24 -18.85 -16.75 17.38
C ASP A 24 -18.84 -15.57 16.40
N ARG A 25 -19.73 -14.58 16.59
CA ARG A 25 -19.97 -13.52 15.58
C ARG A 25 -19.32 -12.19 15.92
N VAL A 26 -19.07 -11.93 17.20
CA VAL A 26 -18.41 -10.68 17.63
C VAL A 26 -16.89 -10.80 17.47
N ALA A 27 -16.37 -10.08 16.47
CA ALA A 27 -14.94 -9.95 16.23
C ALA A 27 -14.24 -9.10 17.30
N CYS A 28 -12.93 -9.24 17.40
CA CYS A 28 -12.09 -8.53 18.36
C CYS A 28 -12.18 -7.01 18.20
N ARG A 29 -12.45 -6.29 19.29
CA ARG A 29 -12.61 -4.82 19.31
C ARG A 29 -11.40 -4.08 18.76
N ARG A 30 -10.18 -4.57 19.03
CA ARG A 30 -8.95 -3.98 18.51
C ARG A 30 -8.90 -3.98 16.98
N HIS A 31 -9.48 -5.00 16.33
CA HIS A 31 -9.46 -5.11 14.87
C HIS A 31 -10.58 -4.30 14.24
N THR A 32 -11.75 -4.25 14.89
CA THR A 32 -12.94 -3.63 14.32
C THR A 32 -13.10 -2.15 14.64
N ARG A 33 -12.45 -1.63 15.70
CA ARG A 33 -12.65 -0.26 16.19
C ARG A 33 -11.38 0.59 16.25
N ILE A 34 -10.20 -0.04 16.21
CA ILE A 34 -8.92 0.69 16.29
C ILE A 34 -8.26 0.62 14.92
N LEU A 35 -7.87 1.78 14.39
CA LEU A 35 -7.07 1.87 13.17
C LEU A 35 -5.72 1.20 13.44
N ALA A 36 -5.43 0.11 12.74
CA ALA A 36 -4.12 -0.53 12.87
C ALA A 36 -3.04 0.46 12.42
N ALA A 37 -1.98 0.63 13.23
CA ALA A 37 -0.75 1.20 12.71
C ALA A 37 -0.23 0.24 11.63
N ALA A 38 0.29 0.77 10.52
CA ALA A 38 0.85 -0.06 9.44
C ALA A 38 1.70 -1.19 10.05
N PRO A 39 1.53 -2.46 9.64
CA PRO A 39 2.20 -3.59 10.26
C PRO A 39 3.71 -3.40 10.10
N LYS A 40 4.34 -2.87 11.15
CA LYS A 40 5.79 -2.83 11.29
C LYS A 40 6.21 -4.26 11.57
N ASP A 41 6.93 -4.90 10.66
CA ASP A 41 7.65 -6.12 11.00
C ASP A 41 8.60 -5.74 12.15
N VAL A 42 8.28 -6.22 13.35
CA VAL A 42 8.98 -5.87 14.58
C VAL A 42 10.45 -6.20 14.45
N ARG A 43 10.80 -7.30 13.78
CA ARG A 43 12.19 -7.73 13.59
C ARG A 43 12.94 -6.84 12.60
N VAL A 44 12.29 -6.42 11.52
CA VAL A 44 12.87 -5.47 10.55
C VAL A 44 13.06 -4.10 11.19
N THR A 45 12.11 -3.67 12.01
CA THR A 45 12.16 -2.39 12.73
C THR A 45 13.27 -2.39 13.77
N GLU A 46 13.35 -3.44 14.60
CA GLU A 46 14.42 -3.61 15.60
C GLU A 46 15.80 -3.65 14.93
N ARG A 47 15.95 -4.41 13.83
CA ARG A 47 17.20 -4.49 13.06
C ARG A 47 17.58 -3.12 12.46
N LYS A 48 16.62 -2.40 11.89
CA LYS A 48 16.85 -1.05 11.36
C LYS A 48 17.28 -0.08 12.47
N GLU A 49 16.59 -0.07 13.61
CA GLU A 49 16.94 0.77 14.76
C GLU A 49 18.31 0.43 15.34
N GLU A 50 18.67 -0.85 15.38
CA GLU A 50 20.01 -1.30 15.77
C GLU A 50 21.09 -0.81 14.80
N TYR A 51 20.84 -0.91 13.50
CA TYR A 51 21.76 -0.45 12.48
C TYR A 51 21.92 1.09 12.48
N GLN A 52 20.83 1.82 12.67
CA GLN A 52 20.85 3.28 12.84
C GLN A 52 21.69 3.69 14.04
N ARG A 53 21.52 3.01 15.19
CA ARG A 53 22.39 3.19 16.37
C ARG A 53 23.85 2.88 16.06
N HIS A 54 24.13 1.84 15.28
CA HIS A 54 25.49 1.48 14.87
C HIS A 54 26.15 2.62 14.06
N ILE A 55 25.49 3.14 13.02
CA ILE A 55 26.01 4.25 12.21
C ILE A 55 26.26 5.49 13.09
N MET A 56 25.31 5.86 13.95
CA MET A 56 25.46 7.01 14.85
C MET A 56 26.67 6.85 15.77
N ASN A 57 26.87 5.67 16.36
CA ASN A 57 28.01 5.39 17.21
C ASN A 57 29.34 5.46 16.44
N ARG A 58 29.37 4.98 15.18
CA ARG A 58 30.56 5.09 14.31
C ARG A 58 30.89 6.55 13.99
N LEU A 59 29.90 7.38 13.66
CA LEU A 59 30.11 8.81 13.38
C LEU A 59 30.58 9.57 14.63
N LEU A 60 29.97 9.31 15.80
CA LEU A 60 30.41 9.90 17.07
C LEU A 60 31.85 9.52 17.42
N ALA A 61 32.21 8.24 17.27
CA ALA A 61 33.56 7.75 17.51
C ALA A 61 34.57 8.37 16.52
N ALA A 62 34.18 8.54 15.26
CA ALA A 62 35.01 9.19 14.25
C ALA A 62 35.33 10.65 14.63
N CYS A 63 34.33 11.40 15.09
CA CYS A 63 34.52 12.79 15.51
C CYS A 63 35.53 12.92 16.67
N ALA A 64 35.60 11.94 17.57
CA ALA A 64 36.57 11.94 18.67
C ALA A 64 38.02 11.67 18.21
N ASN A 65 38.19 10.99 17.08
CA ASN A 65 39.51 10.60 16.56
C ASN A 65 40.08 11.62 15.55
N VAL A 66 39.22 12.39 14.88
CA VAL A 66 39.64 13.46 13.96
C VAL A 66 39.87 14.73 14.77
N GLY A 67 41.13 15.01 15.14
CA GLY A 67 41.54 16.12 16.01
C GLY A 67 41.18 17.55 15.55
N THR A 68 40.42 17.70 14.47
CA THR A 68 39.87 18.97 13.97
C THR A 68 38.52 19.37 14.59
N PHE A 69 37.81 18.48 15.28
CA PHE A 69 36.48 18.76 15.83
C PHE A 69 36.44 18.64 17.36
N SER A 70 35.88 19.63 18.07
CA SER A 70 35.66 19.50 19.52
C SER A 70 34.51 18.52 19.81
N GLN A 71 34.44 18.00 21.04
CA GLN A 71 33.38 17.07 21.45
C GLN A 71 31.97 17.69 21.33
N GLU A 72 31.84 19.00 21.50
CA GLU A 72 30.57 19.72 21.28
C GLU A 72 30.21 19.78 19.79
N HIS A 73 31.18 20.10 18.92
CA HIS A 73 30.99 20.09 17.46
C HIS A 73 30.66 18.69 16.91
N ALA A 74 31.17 17.63 17.54
CA ALA A 74 30.87 16.24 17.18
C ALA A 74 29.39 15.89 17.31
N VAL A 75 28.77 16.29 18.43
CA VAL A 75 27.34 16.06 18.69
C VAL A 75 26.49 16.84 17.69
N GLU A 76 26.87 18.08 17.39
CA GLU A 76 26.19 18.91 16.40
C GLU A 76 26.22 18.30 15.00
N LEU A 77 27.37 17.77 14.54
CA LEU A 77 27.49 17.12 13.22
C LEU A 77 26.62 15.86 13.11
N VAL A 78 26.54 15.06 14.17
CA VAL A 78 25.69 13.86 14.20
C VAL A 78 24.21 14.24 14.26
N GLN A 79 23.83 15.26 15.03
CA GLN A 79 22.48 15.81 15.02
C GLN A 79 22.10 16.34 13.63
N LYS A 80 23.05 16.94 12.92
CA LYS A 80 22.88 17.44 11.56
C LYS A 80 22.68 16.29 10.55
N PHE A 81 23.43 15.19 10.69
CA PHE A 81 23.19 13.97 9.91
C PHE A 81 21.76 13.44 10.12
N ILE A 82 21.30 13.37 11.37
CA ILE A 82 19.92 12.94 11.70
C ILE A 82 18.89 13.89 11.10
N ALA A 83 19.13 15.20 11.18
CA ALA A 83 18.24 16.20 10.61
C ALA A 83 18.13 16.05 9.08
N ILE A 84 19.23 15.78 8.37
CA ILE A 84 19.20 15.48 6.92
C ILE A 84 18.42 14.19 6.65
N ALA A 85 18.64 13.14 7.44
CA ALA A 85 17.87 11.90 7.30
C ALA A 85 16.36 12.12 7.53
N GLN A 86 15.97 12.96 8.49
CA GLN A 86 14.58 13.34 8.72
C GLN A 86 14.01 14.17 7.58
N VAL A 87 14.79 15.08 6.99
CA VAL A 87 14.38 15.82 5.79
C VAL A 87 14.04 14.84 4.67
N LEU A 88 14.93 13.87 4.39
CA LEU A 88 14.70 12.85 3.38
C LEU A 88 13.48 11.97 3.70
N GLU A 89 13.28 11.58 4.96
CA GLU A 89 12.13 10.76 5.37
C GLU A 89 10.79 11.49 5.16
N ASN A 90 10.76 12.80 5.41
CA ASN A 90 9.54 13.62 5.31
C ASN A 90 9.23 14.07 3.88
N SER A 91 10.26 14.48 3.12
CA SER A 91 10.11 15.05 1.77
C SER A 91 10.26 14.02 0.66
N LYS A 92 10.78 12.82 0.98
CA LYS A 92 11.04 11.71 0.05
C LYS A 92 12.02 11.99 -1.08
N ALA A 93 12.47 13.23 -1.22
CA ALA A 93 13.49 13.67 -2.14
C ALA A 93 14.25 14.86 -1.56
N ALA A 94 15.58 14.83 -1.65
CA ALA A 94 16.45 15.94 -1.28
C ALA A 94 17.54 16.14 -2.34
N GLY A 95 17.75 17.39 -2.75
CA GLY A 95 18.83 17.76 -3.67
C GLY A 95 20.09 18.15 -2.89
N PHE A 96 21.24 17.61 -3.27
CA PHE A 96 22.54 17.90 -2.67
C PHE A 96 23.43 18.67 -3.64
N LEU A 97 23.99 19.78 -3.16
CA LEU A 97 24.97 20.60 -3.87
C LEU A 97 26.37 20.23 -3.38
N PHE A 98 27.08 19.42 -4.17
CA PHE A 98 28.40 18.91 -3.80
C PHE A 98 29.57 19.73 -4.37
N GLY A 99 29.29 20.84 -5.06
CA GLY A 99 30.30 21.72 -5.68
C GLY A 99 30.75 21.20 -7.06
N ALA A 100 31.31 22.10 -7.87
CA ALA A 100 31.77 21.80 -9.23
C ALA A 100 33.02 20.90 -9.25
N VAL A 101 33.06 19.97 -10.22
CA VAL A 101 34.29 19.37 -10.73
C VAL A 101 34.41 19.80 -12.18
N GLU A 102 35.64 20.13 -12.61
CA GLU A 102 35.98 20.53 -13.98
C GLU A 102 35.32 19.61 -15.01
N PRO A 103 34.89 20.17 -16.16
CA PRO A 103 34.28 19.38 -17.21
C PRO A 103 35.22 18.24 -17.58
N ALA A 104 34.73 17.01 -17.45
CA ALA A 104 35.33 15.88 -18.14
C ALA A 104 35.07 16.09 -19.63
N ASP A 105 35.88 16.95 -20.26
CA ASP A 105 35.97 17.03 -21.69
C ASP A 105 36.33 15.64 -22.23
N GLU A 106 35.55 15.20 -23.22
CA GLU A 106 35.83 14.13 -24.19
C GLU A 106 35.88 12.64 -23.72
N ALA A 107 35.91 12.32 -22.42
CA ALA A 107 36.03 10.90 -22.00
C ALA A 107 34.70 10.13 -21.82
N VAL A 108 33.57 10.82 -21.65
CA VAL A 108 32.28 10.15 -21.34
C VAL A 108 31.61 9.57 -22.60
N GLU A 109 31.91 10.10 -23.79
CA GLU A 109 31.28 9.64 -25.04
C GLU A 109 31.84 8.32 -25.58
N ASN A 110 33.05 7.90 -25.21
CA ASN A 110 33.70 6.75 -25.87
C ASN A 110 33.72 5.43 -25.08
N ASP A 111 33.51 5.42 -23.75
CA ASP A 111 33.64 4.18 -22.94
C ASP A 111 32.32 3.63 -22.38
N LEU A 112 31.19 4.35 -22.51
CA LEU A 112 29.88 3.90 -22.01
C LEU A 112 28.93 3.36 -23.10
N VAL A 113 29.29 3.49 -24.38
CA VAL A 113 28.46 3.07 -25.52
C VAL A 113 28.38 1.53 -25.69
N ALA A 114 29.13 0.75 -24.91
CA ALA A 114 29.23 -0.70 -25.11
C ALA A 114 28.23 -1.58 -24.33
N SER A 115 27.29 -1.03 -23.55
CA SER A 115 26.45 -1.85 -22.65
C SER A 115 24.97 -1.45 -22.60
N ALA A 116 24.33 -1.37 -23.76
CA ALA A 116 22.87 -1.48 -23.85
C ALA A 116 22.53 -2.87 -24.42
N TYR A 117 22.10 -3.79 -23.54
CA TYR A 117 21.74 -5.19 -23.79
C TYR A 117 22.85 -6.14 -24.30
N PRO A 118 23.36 -7.08 -23.48
CA PRO A 118 24.00 -8.26 -24.04
C PRO A 118 22.90 -9.19 -24.59
N SER A 119 22.68 -9.17 -25.91
CA SER A 119 22.18 -10.38 -26.59
C SER A 119 23.23 -11.50 -26.45
N PRO A 120 22.82 -12.76 -26.26
CA PRO A 120 23.76 -13.84 -25.99
C PRO A 120 24.43 -14.30 -27.28
N VAL A 121 25.57 -13.69 -27.62
CA VAL A 121 26.55 -14.30 -28.52
C VAL A 121 27.92 -14.10 -27.90
N GLU A 122 28.42 -15.18 -27.29
CA GLU A 122 29.76 -15.27 -26.73
C GLU A 122 30.82 -15.21 -27.83
N HIS A 123 31.77 -14.29 -27.73
CA HIS A 123 33.10 -14.44 -28.32
C HIS A 123 34.15 -14.35 -27.19
N PRO A 124 34.95 -15.40 -26.94
CA PRO A 124 35.70 -15.54 -25.70
C PRO A 124 37.14 -14.98 -25.78
N GLU A 125 37.40 -13.84 -26.43
CA GLU A 125 38.79 -13.34 -26.55
C GLU A 125 39.07 -11.85 -26.32
N ASP A 126 38.09 -10.98 -26.05
CA ASP A 126 38.39 -9.57 -25.73
C ASP A 126 37.66 -9.09 -24.46
N ARG A 127 38.28 -9.33 -23.29
CA ARG A 127 37.96 -8.61 -22.04
C ARG A 127 39.14 -7.71 -21.70
N THR A 128 39.17 -6.53 -22.29
CA THR A 128 39.97 -5.42 -21.76
C THR A 128 39.21 -4.81 -20.58
N TYR A 129 39.85 -4.82 -19.42
CA TYR A 129 39.33 -4.29 -18.16
C TYR A 129 39.13 -2.78 -18.28
N SER A 130 37.88 -2.32 -18.27
CA SER A 130 37.55 -0.89 -18.23
C SER A 130 38.01 -0.27 -16.91
N THR A 131 38.88 0.73 -17.01
CA THR A 131 39.28 1.59 -15.88
C THR A 131 38.07 2.34 -15.30
N PRO A 132 38.08 2.73 -14.00
CA PRO A 132 36.93 3.35 -13.35
C PRO A 132 36.59 4.70 -14.01
N ASN A 133 35.31 4.89 -14.35
CA ASN A 133 34.80 6.17 -14.81
C ASN A 133 34.80 7.17 -13.63
N PRO A 134 35.57 8.27 -13.68
CA PRO A 134 35.66 9.26 -12.60
C PRO A 134 34.31 9.91 -12.23
N ALA A 135 33.28 9.78 -13.08
CA ALA A 135 31.93 10.25 -12.80
C ALA A 135 31.24 9.53 -11.62
N HIS A 136 31.58 8.28 -11.34
CA HIS A 136 30.93 7.47 -10.30
C HIS A 136 31.39 7.84 -8.88
N GLU A 137 32.63 8.29 -8.71
CA GLU A 137 33.16 8.68 -7.39
C GLU A 137 32.46 9.93 -6.84
N LEU A 138 31.98 10.81 -7.71
CA LEU A 138 31.24 12.00 -7.35
C LEU A 138 29.74 11.76 -7.12
N LEU A 139 29.17 10.76 -7.80
CA LEU A 139 27.79 10.32 -7.63
C LEU A 139 27.59 9.57 -6.30
N LEU A 140 28.61 8.81 -5.87
CA LEU A 140 28.55 7.90 -4.72
C LEU A 140 29.30 8.43 -3.50
N HIS A 141 29.14 9.72 -3.20
CA HIS A 141 29.75 10.31 -2.02
C HIS A 141 29.37 9.52 -0.76
N PRO A 142 30.32 9.20 0.16
CA PRO A 142 30.06 8.35 1.32
C PRO A 142 28.91 8.83 2.22
N LEU A 143 28.66 10.15 2.28
CA LEU A 143 27.50 10.72 2.98
C LEU A 143 26.16 10.20 2.42
N LEU A 144 26.00 10.15 1.09
CA LEU A 144 24.76 9.67 0.46
C LEU A 144 24.57 8.18 0.72
N VAL A 145 25.65 7.41 0.61
CA VAL A 145 25.65 5.97 0.91
C VAL A 145 25.31 5.71 2.39
N ALA A 146 25.85 6.52 3.31
CA ALA A 146 25.53 6.43 4.73
C ALA A 146 24.06 6.80 5.01
N LEU A 147 23.51 7.81 4.35
CA LEU A 147 22.10 8.18 4.47
C LEU A 147 21.18 7.07 3.95
N LEU A 148 21.49 6.48 2.81
CA LEU A 148 20.78 5.32 2.26
C LEU A 148 20.81 4.13 3.21
N ALA A 149 22.00 3.75 3.67
CA ALA A 149 22.18 2.63 4.60
C ALA A 149 21.45 2.88 5.93
N PHE A 150 21.39 4.13 6.39
CA PHE A 150 20.65 4.54 7.58
C PHE A 150 19.12 4.46 7.37
N GLN A 151 18.63 4.81 6.18
CA GLN A 151 17.21 4.71 5.83
C GLN A 151 16.75 3.26 5.60
N LEU A 152 17.58 2.44 4.97
CA LEU A 152 17.26 1.05 4.64
C LEU A 152 17.59 0.06 5.77
N GLY A 153 18.42 0.46 6.74
CA GLY A 153 18.73 -0.37 7.91
C GLY A 153 19.77 -1.46 7.65
N GLY A 154 20.66 -1.27 6.68
CA GLY A 154 21.76 -2.20 6.40
C GLY A 154 22.63 -1.79 5.21
N PRO A 155 23.54 -2.69 4.77
CA PRO A 155 24.35 -2.49 3.57
C PRO A 155 23.48 -2.37 2.31
N VAL A 156 23.82 -1.44 1.43
CA VAL A 156 23.07 -1.16 0.20
C VAL A 156 23.88 -1.55 -1.04
N ASN A 157 23.21 -1.84 -2.14
CA ASN A 157 23.82 -2.24 -3.41
C ASN A 157 23.08 -1.59 -4.59
N ALA A 158 23.80 -1.23 -5.66
CA ALA A 158 23.29 -0.66 -6.90
C ALA A 158 23.91 -1.33 -8.15
N ALA A 159 24.33 -2.59 -8.04
CA ALA A 159 24.91 -3.32 -9.15
C ALA A 159 23.88 -3.47 -10.28
N PHE A 160 24.32 -3.17 -11.51
CA PHE A 160 23.54 -3.26 -12.75
C PHE A 160 22.31 -2.32 -12.86
N THR A 161 22.24 -1.24 -12.09
CA THR A 161 21.10 -0.31 -12.09
C THR A 161 21.42 1.10 -12.62
N THR A 162 22.44 1.23 -13.46
CA THR A 162 22.82 2.52 -14.06
C THR A 162 21.87 2.92 -15.17
N HIS A 163 21.28 4.11 -15.08
CA HIS A 163 20.46 4.70 -16.13
C HIS A 163 21.05 6.04 -16.58
N GLU A 164 21.11 6.25 -17.90
CA GLU A 164 21.45 7.54 -18.48
C GLU A 164 20.20 8.31 -18.87
N LEU A 165 20.20 9.59 -18.52
CA LEU A 165 19.14 10.53 -18.85
C LEU A 165 19.67 11.55 -19.84
N GLN A 166 18.95 11.74 -20.94
CA GLN A 166 19.11 12.88 -21.83
C GLN A 166 17.72 13.40 -22.22
N TRP A 167 17.49 14.69 -22.00
CA TRP A 167 16.21 15.33 -22.31
C TRP A 167 16.44 16.76 -22.81
N LYS A 168 15.73 17.13 -23.87
CA LYS A 168 15.67 18.49 -24.42
C LYS A 168 14.20 18.90 -24.57
N PRO A 169 13.81 20.14 -24.22
CA PRO A 169 12.48 20.63 -24.53
C PRO A 169 12.24 20.64 -26.07
N PRO A 170 11.02 20.33 -26.55
CA PRO A 170 10.71 20.27 -27.97
C PRO A 170 10.70 21.65 -28.63
N ASP A 171 11.21 21.75 -29.87
CA ASP A 171 11.44 23.02 -30.59
C ASP A 171 10.14 23.78 -31.01
N ASN A 172 8.95 23.21 -30.79
CA ASN A 172 7.65 23.76 -31.24
C ASN A 172 6.68 24.04 -30.06
N THR A 173 6.79 25.20 -29.42
CA THR A 173 5.82 25.69 -28.42
C THR A 173 4.60 26.33 -29.09
N THR A 174 3.79 25.52 -29.79
CA THR A 174 2.48 25.96 -30.32
C THR A 174 1.29 25.57 -29.43
N SER A 175 1.53 24.85 -28.33
CA SER A 175 0.50 24.52 -27.33
C SER A 175 0.73 25.26 -26.02
N ASP A 176 -0.36 25.78 -25.42
CA ASP A 176 -0.44 26.37 -24.07
C ASP A 176 -0.11 25.39 -22.91
N ILE A 177 0.48 24.23 -23.22
CA ILE A 177 0.81 23.18 -22.26
C ILE A 177 2.30 23.36 -21.89
N PRO A 178 2.64 23.58 -20.61
CA PRO A 178 4.04 23.70 -20.19
C PRO A 178 4.78 22.40 -20.51
N THR A 179 5.96 22.51 -21.13
CA THR A 179 6.86 21.39 -21.40
C THR A 179 7.65 21.04 -20.15
N PHE A 180 7.50 19.81 -19.65
CA PHE A 180 8.14 19.33 -18.43
C PHE A 180 8.72 17.94 -18.60
N TYR A 181 9.66 17.59 -17.72
CA TYR A 181 10.21 16.25 -17.57
C TYR A 181 9.83 15.70 -16.20
N SER A 182 9.46 14.41 -16.14
CA SER A 182 9.12 13.72 -14.89
C SER A 182 9.85 12.38 -14.79
N GLU A 183 10.35 12.06 -13.59
CA GLU A 183 10.97 10.76 -13.27
C GLU A 183 10.55 10.26 -11.88
N GLY A 184 10.48 8.95 -11.69
CA GLY A 184 9.90 8.32 -10.49
C GLY A 184 8.51 7.73 -10.76
N ASP A 185 7.80 7.32 -9.71
CA ASP A 185 6.52 6.60 -9.78
C ASP A 185 6.61 5.26 -10.54
N THR A 186 7.71 4.53 -10.34
CA THR A 186 7.98 3.24 -10.99
C THR A 186 7.81 2.08 -10.00
N ASP A 187 6.91 1.15 -10.30
CA ASP A 187 6.53 0.02 -9.42
C ASP A 187 7.48 -1.19 -9.54
N ASP A 188 8.78 -0.95 -9.66
CA ASP A 188 9.76 -2.01 -9.90
C ASP A 188 10.39 -2.51 -8.57
N LEU A 189 10.56 -3.84 -8.46
CA LEU A 189 10.83 -4.59 -7.23
C LEU A 189 12.17 -4.24 -6.57
N PHE A 190 13.16 -3.76 -7.33
CA PHE A 190 14.52 -3.45 -6.84
C PHE A 190 14.83 -1.95 -6.67
N HIS A 191 13.80 -1.10 -6.66
CA HIS A 191 13.93 0.37 -6.70
C HIS A 191 13.49 1.00 -5.37
N GLU A 192 14.26 0.78 -4.29
CA GLU A 192 13.91 1.34 -2.98
C GLU A 192 14.32 2.81 -2.88
N PHE A 193 15.54 3.16 -3.26
CA PHE A 193 16.00 4.55 -3.36
C PHE A 193 16.82 4.75 -4.63
N ARG A 194 16.81 5.97 -5.16
CA ARG A 194 17.60 6.35 -6.33
C ARG A 194 18.49 7.53 -5.99
N ILE A 195 19.75 7.47 -6.45
CA ILE A 195 20.64 8.64 -6.52
C ILE A 195 20.74 9.03 -7.99
N THR A 196 20.33 10.26 -8.31
CA THR A 196 20.41 10.81 -9.65
C THR A 196 21.24 12.08 -9.62
N ARG A 197 22.28 12.16 -10.45
CA ARG A 197 23.01 13.40 -10.68
C ARG A 197 22.52 14.04 -11.96
N VAL A 198 22.14 15.32 -11.90
CA VAL A 198 21.54 16.08 -13.00
C VAL A 198 22.35 17.34 -13.28
N TRP A 199 22.54 17.64 -14.56
CA TRP A 199 23.16 18.89 -15.06
C TRP A 199 22.55 19.29 -16.41
N GLU A 200 22.81 20.51 -16.86
CA GLU A 200 22.40 21.01 -18.17
C GLU A 200 23.61 21.38 -19.02
N ILE A 201 23.51 21.18 -20.34
CA ILE A 201 24.50 21.63 -21.31
C ILE A 201 23.92 22.81 -22.06
N HIS A 202 24.60 23.96 -21.95
CA HIS A 202 24.30 25.18 -22.69
C HIS A 202 25.50 25.53 -23.57
N GLU A 203 25.30 25.63 -24.89
CA GLU A 203 26.37 25.94 -25.86
C GLU A 203 27.64 25.07 -25.69
N GLY A 204 27.48 23.81 -25.27
CA GLY A 204 28.59 22.87 -25.02
C GLY A 204 29.21 22.94 -23.62
N VAL A 205 28.76 23.85 -22.76
CA VAL A 205 29.24 24.02 -21.37
C VAL A 205 28.27 23.39 -20.38
N ALA A 206 28.78 22.56 -19.47
CA ALA A 206 28.00 21.97 -18.39
C ALA A 206 27.75 22.99 -17.26
N VAL A 207 26.49 23.18 -16.88
CA VAL A 207 26.04 24.07 -15.81
C VAL A 207 24.98 23.37 -14.93
N GLY A 208 24.61 24.02 -13.83
CA GLY A 208 23.55 23.53 -12.94
C GLY A 208 22.18 23.51 -13.63
N PRO A 209 21.25 22.64 -13.19
CA PRO A 209 19.92 22.57 -13.77
C PRO A 209 19.13 23.87 -13.49
N SER A 210 18.54 24.45 -14.54
CA SER A 210 17.68 25.63 -14.48
C SER A 210 16.22 25.26 -14.15
N GLY A 211 15.39 26.27 -13.86
CA GLY A 211 13.96 26.09 -13.62
C GLY A 211 13.58 25.71 -12.18
N ASN A 212 12.30 25.42 -11.97
CA ASN A 212 11.74 24.91 -10.73
C ASN A 212 11.84 23.38 -10.70
N HIS A 213 12.37 22.87 -9.60
CA HIS A 213 12.39 21.44 -9.30
C HIS A 213 11.38 21.16 -8.20
N SER A 214 10.36 20.40 -8.54
CA SER A 214 9.24 20.06 -7.66
C SER A 214 9.18 18.56 -7.41
N VAL A 215 8.65 18.20 -6.26
CA VAL A 215 8.45 16.83 -5.81
C VAL A 215 6.95 16.62 -5.64
N PHE A 216 6.40 15.62 -6.31
CA PHE A 216 5.05 15.13 -6.08
C PHE A 216 5.14 13.87 -5.24
N MET A 217 4.56 13.91 -4.05
CA MET A 217 4.41 12.71 -3.22
C MET A 217 3.33 11.83 -3.84
N THR A 218 3.53 10.51 -3.84
CA THR A 218 2.55 9.56 -4.38
C THR A 218 1.18 9.77 -3.73
N GLY A 219 0.16 10.06 -4.54
CA GLY A 219 -1.20 10.35 -4.08
C GLY A 219 -1.49 11.80 -3.68
N GLU A 220 -0.51 12.72 -3.75
CA GLU A 220 -0.73 14.15 -3.53
C GLU A 220 -0.89 14.92 -4.86
N ALA A 221 -1.84 15.87 -4.88
CA ALA A 221 -2.08 16.73 -6.05
C ALA A 221 -1.27 18.04 -6.03
N THR A 222 -0.60 18.35 -4.91
CA THR A 222 0.11 19.61 -4.70
C THR A 222 1.63 19.39 -4.71
N PRO A 223 2.38 19.99 -5.65
CA PRO A 223 3.84 19.87 -5.69
C PRO A 223 4.48 20.59 -4.49
N GLN A 224 5.55 20.01 -3.97
CA GLN A 224 6.43 20.64 -2.99
C GLN A 224 7.76 21.01 -3.67
N PRO A 225 8.38 22.16 -3.34
CA PRO A 225 9.70 22.48 -3.89
C PRO A 225 10.74 21.47 -3.39
N LEU A 226 11.64 21.04 -4.28
CA LEU A 226 12.76 20.18 -3.91
C LEU A 226 13.64 20.89 -2.89
N ILE A 227 13.88 20.24 -1.74
CA ILE A 227 14.71 20.82 -0.69
C ILE A 227 16.18 20.70 -1.11
N SER A 228 16.83 21.83 -1.35
CA SER A 228 18.27 21.91 -1.66
C SER A 228 19.10 21.98 -0.38
N LEU A 229 20.09 21.09 -0.27
CA LEU A 229 21.06 20.99 0.81
C LEU A 229 22.46 21.28 0.25
N GLY A 230 23.01 22.45 0.58
CA GLY A 230 24.30 22.94 0.05
C GLY A 230 25.02 23.85 1.04
N ALA A 231 26.23 24.30 0.67
CA ALA A 231 26.97 25.26 1.49
C ALA A 231 26.33 26.66 1.42
N HIS A 232 26.56 27.49 2.45
CA HIS A 232 26.05 28.86 2.49
C HIS A 232 26.58 29.67 1.28
N GLY A 233 25.68 30.12 0.40
CA GLY A 233 26.03 30.93 -0.77
C GLY A 233 26.40 30.16 -2.04
N GLU A 234 26.21 28.82 -2.08
CA GLU A 234 26.27 28.08 -3.34
C GLU A 234 25.05 28.40 -4.20
N ASP A 235 25.27 29.03 -5.35
CA ASP A 235 24.24 29.35 -6.33
C ASP A 235 23.85 28.07 -7.11
N THR A 236 22.56 27.74 -7.10
CA THR A 236 22.00 26.56 -7.81
C THR A 236 22.20 26.63 -9.33
N GLY A 237 22.50 27.82 -9.87
CA GLY A 237 22.68 28.03 -11.31
C GLY A 237 24.01 27.54 -11.89
N ILE A 238 25.00 27.17 -11.07
CA ILE A 238 26.37 26.90 -11.57
C ILE A 238 26.79 25.43 -11.42
N SER A 239 26.29 24.69 -10.42
CA SER A 239 26.77 23.33 -10.11
C SER A 239 25.71 22.25 -10.40
N PRO A 240 26.14 21.03 -10.84
CA PRO A 240 25.25 19.87 -10.91
C PRO A 240 24.57 19.56 -9.57
N VAL A 241 23.34 19.06 -9.62
CA VAL A 241 22.57 18.67 -8.44
C VAL A 241 22.56 17.14 -8.34
N THR A 242 22.85 16.60 -7.16
CA THR A 242 22.66 15.18 -6.88
C THR A 242 21.39 15.00 -6.05
N VAL A 243 20.35 14.45 -6.64
CA VAL A 243 19.07 14.18 -5.99
C VAL A 243 19.07 12.77 -5.42
N LEU A 244 18.75 12.66 -4.14
CA LEU A 244 18.46 11.39 -3.47
C LEU A 244 16.96 11.32 -3.23
N TYR A 245 16.29 10.32 -3.78
CA TYR A 245 14.83 10.20 -3.67
C TYR A 245 14.32 8.76 -3.62
N GLU A 246 13.09 8.59 -3.11
CA GLU A 246 12.38 7.30 -3.01
C GLU A 246 11.38 7.18 -4.18
N PRO A 247 11.72 6.51 -5.29
CA PRO A 247 10.95 6.56 -6.54
C PRO A 247 9.54 5.95 -6.43
N ARG A 248 9.28 5.13 -5.39
CA ARG A 248 7.93 4.60 -5.09
C ARG A 248 7.00 5.61 -4.42
N ASN A 249 7.57 6.59 -3.71
CA ASN A 249 6.83 7.52 -2.88
C ASN A 249 6.93 8.98 -3.35
N ALA A 250 7.77 9.24 -4.36
CA ALA A 250 7.96 10.56 -4.94
C ALA A 250 8.23 10.49 -6.45
N ALA A 251 7.56 11.36 -7.19
CA ALA A 251 7.89 11.72 -8.55
C ALA A 251 8.57 13.10 -8.58
N LEU A 252 9.70 13.17 -9.25
CA LEU A 252 10.41 14.41 -9.50
C LEU A 252 9.85 15.04 -10.77
N TYR A 253 9.51 16.32 -10.66
CA TYR A 253 8.98 17.14 -11.73
C TYR A 253 9.90 18.32 -11.92
N TYR A 254 10.25 18.55 -13.17
CA TYR A 254 11.15 19.64 -13.49
C TYR A 254 10.61 20.45 -14.67
N ASP A 255 10.59 21.77 -14.50
CA ASP A 255 10.50 22.69 -15.63
C ASP A 255 11.91 23.09 -16.09
N CYS A 256 12.03 23.47 -17.36
CA CYS A 256 13.26 24.03 -17.93
C CYS A 256 12.88 25.35 -18.57
N GLN A 257 13.63 26.41 -18.22
CA GLN A 257 13.32 27.78 -18.66
C GLN A 257 14.05 28.14 -19.96
N ASP A 258 15.08 27.38 -20.34
CA ASP A 258 15.86 27.58 -21.57
C ASP A 258 15.54 26.47 -22.59
N THR A 259 15.06 26.87 -23.77
CA THR A 259 14.69 25.94 -24.86
C THR A 259 15.89 25.30 -25.55
N ASP A 260 17.09 25.86 -25.39
CA ASP A 260 18.31 25.35 -26.01
C ASP A 260 19.14 24.47 -25.06
N ALA A 261 18.77 24.39 -23.78
CA ALA A 261 19.43 23.56 -22.78
C ALA A 261 19.14 22.07 -22.98
N VAL A 262 20.18 21.24 -22.96
CA VAL A 262 20.04 19.77 -22.90
C VAL A 262 20.31 19.31 -21.49
N ARG A 263 19.27 18.82 -20.81
CA ARG A 263 19.40 18.21 -19.49
C ARG A 263 19.97 16.80 -19.64
N ARG A 264 21.01 16.51 -18.86
CA ARG A 264 21.62 15.20 -18.75
C ARG A 264 21.59 14.71 -17.31
N GLY A 265 21.60 13.40 -17.13
CA GLY A 265 21.75 12.81 -15.81
C GLY A 265 22.21 11.37 -15.83
N VAL A 266 22.69 10.92 -14.67
CA VAL A 266 23.04 9.52 -14.41
C VAL A 266 22.38 9.11 -13.11
N SER A 267 21.65 8.01 -13.14
CA SER A 267 20.92 7.46 -11.99
C SER A 267 21.45 6.09 -11.60
N LEU A 268 21.43 5.80 -10.30
CA LEU A 268 21.70 4.48 -9.72
C LEU A 268 20.57 4.11 -8.76
N ASP A 269 20.00 2.91 -8.92
CA ASP A 269 18.98 2.38 -8.02
C ASP A 269 19.59 1.50 -6.94
N PHE A 270 19.26 1.83 -5.70
CA PHE A 270 19.73 1.19 -4.49
C PHE A 270 18.65 0.33 -3.86
N HIS A 271 19.09 -0.83 -3.37
CA HIS A 271 18.30 -1.73 -2.55
C HIS A 271 19.13 -2.25 -1.38
N LEU A 272 18.45 -2.73 -0.34
CA LEU A 272 19.09 -3.42 0.77
C LEU A 272 19.71 -4.75 0.30
N ASN A 273 21.01 -4.96 0.56
CA ASN A 273 21.65 -6.24 0.27
C ASN A 273 21.24 -7.30 1.30
N THR A 274 20.39 -8.24 0.89
CA THR A 274 19.93 -9.36 1.74
C THR A 274 20.60 -10.69 1.41
N LEU A 275 21.48 -10.74 0.41
CA LEU A 275 22.13 -11.96 -0.06
C LEU A 275 23.25 -12.41 0.89
N THR A 276 23.27 -13.70 1.23
CA THR A 276 24.32 -14.31 2.04
C THR A 276 25.41 -14.93 1.16
N ASP A 277 26.61 -15.11 1.71
CA ASP A 277 27.73 -15.74 0.99
C ASP A 277 27.40 -17.15 0.50
N ASP A 278 26.59 -17.91 1.23
CA ASP A 278 26.13 -19.23 0.80
C ASP A 278 25.19 -19.14 -0.42
N MET A 279 24.36 -18.10 -0.51
CA MET A 279 23.54 -17.83 -1.70
C MET A 279 24.41 -17.37 -2.88
N LEU A 280 25.44 -16.56 -2.63
CA LEU A 280 26.40 -16.14 -3.67
C LEU A 280 27.20 -17.32 -4.22
N ARG A 281 27.60 -18.28 -3.36
CA ARG A 281 28.30 -19.51 -3.80
C ARG A 281 27.45 -20.39 -4.73
N LEU A 282 26.12 -20.35 -4.58
CA LEU A 282 25.19 -21.05 -5.47
C LEU A 282 25.01 -20.34 -6.82
N LEU A 283 25.28 -19.03 -6.87
CA LEU A 283 25.11 -18.18 -8.05
C LEU A 283 26.43 -17.94 -8.83
N ALA A 284 27.59 -18.17 -8.20
CA ALA A 284 28.89 -17.94 -8.80
C ALA A 284 29.35 -19.09 -9.72
N THR A 285 29.90 -18.75 -10.89
CA THR A 285 30.65 -19.68 -11.74
C THR A 285 32.10 -19.83 -11.24
N PRO A 286 32.73 -21.02 -11.40
CA PRO A 286 34.01 -21.38 -10.78
C PRO A 286 35.23 -20.56 -11.23
N SER A 287 35.08 -19.61 -12.17
CA SER A 287 36.13 -18.71 -12.63
C SER A 287 36.09 -17.31 -11.98
N SER A 288 35.20 -17.07 -11.02
CA SER A 288 35.01 -15.76 -10.35
C SER A 288 36.02 -15.46 -9.24
N GLU A 289 37.01 -16.32 -8.99
CA GLU A 289 38.13 -16.00 -8.10
C GLU A 289 39.12 -15.12 -8.87
N THR A 290 38.79 -13.84 -9.07
CA THR A 290 39.73 -12.88 -9.66
C THR A 290 40.09 -11.75 -8.71
N SER A 291 41.37 -11.81 -8.34
CA SER A 291 42.32 -10.71 -8.16
C SER A 291 42.17 -9.81 -6.93
N SER A 292 43.29 -9.74 -6.21
CA SER A 292 43.63 -8.80 -5.15
C SER A 292 43.74 -7.36 -5.70
N GLU A 293 42.65 -6.82 -6.25
CA GLU A 293 42.53 -5.39 -6.54
C GLU A 293 41.95 -4.67 -5.31
N LYS A 294 42.51 -3.50 -4.96
CA LYS A 294 42.04 -2.72 -3.81
C LYS A 294 40.61 -2.23 -4.08
N LEU A 295 39.62 -2.84 -3.43
CA LEU A 295 38.20 -2.51 -3.59
C LEU A 295 37.91 -1.13 -3.01
N THR A 296 37.26 -0.24 -3.78
CA THR A 296 36.75 1.06 -3.31
C THR A 296 35.26 0.98 -3.01
N LEU A 297 34.70 1.92 -2.24
CA LEU A 297 33.26 1.93 -1.92
C LEU A 297 32.42 2.00 -3.20
N SER A 298 32.79 2.84 -4.17
CA SER A 298 32.11 2.91 -5.47
C SER A 298 32.15 1.56 -6.20
N LYS A 299 33.33 0.91 -6.31
CA LYS A 299 33.47 -0.40 -6.97
C LYS A 299 32.64 -1.47 -6.27
N LEU A 300 32.56 -1.45 -4.94
CA LEU A 300 31.74 -2.38 -4.17
C LEU A 300 30.24 -2.20 -4.48
N LEU A 301 29.76 -0.96 -4.63
CA LEU A 301 28.34 -0.66 -4.84
C LEU A 301 27.87 -0.97 -6.26
N THR A 302 28.75 -0.91 -7.25
CA THR A 302 28.38 -1.06 -8.68
C THR A 302 28.74 -2.44 -9.26
N ASN A 303 29.54 -3.25 -8.56
CA ASN A 303 29.95 -4.58 -9.01
C ASN A 303 29.30 -5.70 -8.19
N PHE A 304 28.94 -6.79 -8.86
CA PHE A 304 28.37 -7.97 -8.24
C PHE A 304 28.68 -9.22 -9.10
N PRO A 305 28.89 -10.42 -8.52
CA PRO A 305 28.86 -10.75 -7.09
C PRO A 305 30.17 -10.45 -6.35
N ILE A 306 30.07 -10.09 -5.06
CA ILE A 306 31.23 -9.89 -4.17
C ILE A 306 30.99 -10.68 -2.88
N PHE A 307 31.89 -11.62 -2.57
CA PHE A 307 31.85 -12.38 -1.32
C PHE A 307 32.16 -11.48 -0.12
N ASN A 308 31.56 -11.80 1.03
CA ASN A 308 31.69 -11.05 2.27
C ASN A 308 31.32 -9.56 2.11
N TYR A 309 30.30 -9.29 1.28
CA TYR A 309 29.87 -7.94 0.90
C TYR A 309 29.67 -7.04 2.11
N THR A 310 28.95 -7.52 3.12
CA THR A 310 28.60 -6.77 4.33
C THR A 310 29.85 -6.28 5.07
N ALA A 311 30.88 -7.13 5.22
CA ALA A 311 32.10 -6.73 5.90
C ALA A 311 32.87 -5.69 5.08
N HIS A 312 33.04 -5.93 3.77
CA HIS A 312 33.69 -4.95 2.88
C HIS A 312 32.95 -3.61 2.86
N PHE A 313 31.62 -3.64 2.87
CA PHE A 313 30.79 -2.44 2.93
C PHE A 313 31.05 -1.64 4.20
N HIS A 314 31.04 -2.29 5.38
CA HIS A 314 31.31 -1.61 6.64
C HIS A 314 32.75 -1.13 6.75
N ASP A 315 33.71 -1.93 6.30
CA ASP A 315 35.13 -1.56 6.32
C ASP A 315 35.39 -0.33 5.42
N LEU A 316 34.75 -0.24 4.26
CA LEU A 316 34.92 0.89 3.34
C LEU A 316 34.11 2.12 3.73
N LEU A 317 32.87 1.96 4.21
CA LEU A 317 32.04 3.09 4.64
C LEU A 317 32.53 3.72 5.93
N PHE A 318 33.09 2.92 6.85
CA PHE A 318 33.58 3.37 8.16
C PHE A 318 35.11 3.45 8.26
N ASN A 319 35.83 3.44 7.13
CA ASN A 319 37.26 3.76 7.15
C ASN A 319 37.49 5.26 7.43
N SER A 320 38.73 5.62 7.73
CA SER A 320 39.09 7.01 8.05
C SER A 320 38.79 7.99 6.92
N GLU A 321 39.02 7.60 5.66
CA GLU A 321 38.81 8.47 4.49
C GLU A 321 37.32 8.81 4.30
N SER A 322 36.45 7.80 4.29
CA SER A 322 35.00 7.95 4.18
C SER A 322 34.42 8.73 5.34
N LEU A 323 34.87 8.45 6.58
CA LEU A 323 34.40 9.17 7.76
C LEU A 323 34.81 10.65 7.72
N ILE A 324 36.05 10.96 7.33
CA ILE A 324 36.50 12.35 7.16
C ILE A 324 35.68 13.05 6.07
N ALA A 325 35.41 12.38 4.94
CA ALA A 325 34.59 12.94 3.86
C ALA A 325 33.15 13.23 4.34
N ILE A 326 32.53 12.29 5.08
CA ILE A 326 31.19 12.47 5.66
C ILE A 326 31.17 13.68 6.60
N LEU A 327 32.09 13.75 7.56
CA LEU A 327 32.12 14.81 8.58
C LEU A 327 32.43 16.18 7.97
N THR A 328 33.36 16.23 7.02
CA THR A 328 33.71 17.46 6.29
C THR A 328 32.52 17.98 5.48
N LYS A 329 31.76 17.09 4.85
CA LYS A 329 30.58 17.54 4.10
C LYS A 329 29.44 17.93 5.02
N LEU A 330 29.23 17.22 6.14
CA LEU A 330 28.26 17.62 7.16
C LEU A 330 28.56 18.98 7.76
N SER A 331 29.83 19.36 7.96
CA SER A 331 30.17 20.67 8.52
C SER A 331 29.79 21.83 7.59
N THR A 332 29.78 21.61 6.28
CA THR A 332 29.51 22.63 5.25
C THR A 332 28.05 22.75 4.84
N ILE A 333 27.28 21.65 4.82
CA ILE A 333 25.87 21.67 4.41
C ILE A 333 25.05 22.59 5.32
N THR A 334 24.18 23.43 4.78
CA THR A 334 23.21 24.18 5.59
C THR A 334 21.84 23.53 5.45
N ILE A 335 21.18 23.26 6.57
CA ILE A 335 19.79 22.76 6.57
C ILE A 335 18.89 23.99 6.65
N PRO A 336 17.98 24.23 5.69
CA PRO A 336 17.05 25.34 5.74
C PRO A 336 16.29 25.35 7.08
N PRO A 337 16.07 26.51 7.72
CA PRO A 337 15.24 26.59 8.91
C PRO A 337 13.86 26.04 8.57
N ARG A 338 13.32 25.17 9.44
CA ARG A 338 12.02 24.51 9.24
C ARG A 338 11.00 25.55 8.77
N SER A 339 10.69 25.56 7.48
CA SER A 339 9.42 26.10 7.01
C SER A 339 8.38 25.40 7.86
N HIS A 340 7.44 26.15 8.44
CA HIS A 340 6.27 25.57 9.08
C HIS A 340 5.48 24.80 8.02
N LEU A 341 5.95 23.61 7.63
CA LEU A 341 5.13 22.51 7.21
C LEU A 341 4.17 22.37 8.37
N SER A 342 2.95 22.85 8.14
CA SER A 342 1.83 22.73 9.06
C SER A 342 1.96 21.38 9.73
N GLY A 343 2.04 21.39 11.06
CA GLY A 343 2.07 20.22 11.92
C GLY A 343 0.77 19.44 11.85
N GLY A 344 0.31 19.10 10.65
CA GLY A 344 -0.50 17.94 10.38
C GLY A 344 0.39 16.72 10.56
N SER A 345 0.78 16.46 11.81
CA SER A 345 1.19 15.14 12.31
C SER A 345 -0.03 14.19 12.29
N GLN A 346 -0.83 14.24 11.23
CA GLN A 346 -1.72 13.15 10.88
C GLN A 346 -0.93 12.31 9.91
N ARG A 347 -0.59 11.10 10.36
CA ARG A 347 0.07 10.10 9.51
C ARG A 347 -0.75 10.00 8.21
N PRO A 348 -0.15 9.84 7.01
CA PRO A 348 -0.89 9.74 5.74
C PRO A 348 -2.11 8.81 5.82
N HIS A 349 -1.97 7.71 6.56
CA HIS A 349 -3.04 6.77 6.88
C HIS A 349 -4.25 7.36 7.64
N GLU A 350 -4.02 8.27 8.58
CA GLU A 350 -5.08 8.98 9.32
C GLU A 350 -5.80 9.98 8.41
N LYS A 351 -5.08 10.66 7.51
CA LYS A 351 -5.71 11.53 6.49
C LYS A 351 -6.58 10.72 5.54
N SER A 352 -6.09 9.58 5.03
CA SER A 352 -6.87 8.67 4.19
C SER A 352 -8.11 8.13 4.91
N PHE A 353 -7.98 7.84 6.21
CA PHE A 353 -9.12 7.41 7.02
C PHE A 353 -10.16 8.51 7.24
N GLU A 354 -9.75 9.75 7.49
CA GLU A 354 -10.68 10.87 7.60
C GLU A 354 -11.34 11.19 6.25
N ALA A 355 -10.61 11.07 5.13
CA ALA A 355 -11.19 11.16 3.79
C ALA A 355 -12.25 10.07 3.57
N TYR A 356 -11.95 8.82 3.96
CA TYR A 356 -12.89 7.70 3.89
C TYR A 356 -14.16 7.93 4.73
N LYS A 357 -14.03 8.45 5.95
CA LYS A 357 -15.20 8.83 6.78
C LYS A 357 -16.03 9.91 6.12
N ASN A 358 -15.39 10.98 5.65
CA ASN A 358 -16.06 12.10 5.01
C ASN A 358 -16.80 11.65 3.73
N ASP A 359 -16.17 10.80 2.93
CA ASP A 359 -16.80 10.19 1.75
C ASP A 359 -18.05 9.37 2.13
N ASN A 360 -17.97 8.52 3.15
CA ASN A 360 -19.14 7.77 3.62
C ASN A 360 -20.25 8.68 4.18
N TRP A 361 -19.88 9.73 4.91
CA TRP A 361 -20.84 10.68 5.47
C TRP A 361 -21.58 11.46 4.38
N THR A 362 -20.87 11.92 3.35
CA THR A 362 -21.47 12.70 2.25
C THR A 362 -22.51 11.90 1.46
N HIS A 363 -22.31 10.59 1.31
CA HIS A 363 -23.21 9.69 0.58
C HIS A 363 -24.37 9.15 1.42
N LEU A 364 -24.45 9.48 2.71
CA LEU A 364 -25.54 9.05 3.58
C LEU A 364 -26.86 9.78 3.22
N PRO A 365 -27.95 9.09 2.82
CA PRO A 365 -29.21 9.74 2.45
C PRO A 365 -29.86 10.46 3.63
N GLN A 366 -30.51 11.61 3.36
CA GLN A 366 -31.13 12.44 4.40
C GLN A 366 -32.16 11.68 5.26
N GLU A 367 -32.99 10.82 4.64
CA GLU A 367 -33.96 9.98 5.36
C GLU A 367 -33.28 9.08 6.40
N VAL A 368 -32.08 8.56 6.09
CA VAL A 368 -31.31 7.70 7.01
C VAL A 368 -30.61 8.55 8.08
N ARG A 369 -30.13 9.75 7.74
CA ARG A 369 -29.52 10.70 8.71
C ARG A 369 -30.48 11.08 9.83
N LEU A 370 -31.76 11.16 9.53
CA LEU A 370 -32.81 11.57 10.49
C LEU A 370 -33.33 10.39 11.33
N MET A 371 -32.86 9.16 11.10
CA MET A 371 -33.26 8.01 11.91
C MET A 371 -32.50 8.00 13.24
N GLU A 372 -33.22 8.25 14.34
CA GLU A 372 -32.64 8.26 15.69
C GLU A 372 -32.42 6.85 16.27
N SER A 373 -33.20 5.85 15.83
CA SER A 373 -33.17 4.48 16.34
C SER A 373 -33.00 3.43 15.23
N ASP A 374 -32.59 2.21 15.60
CA ASP A 374 -32.59 1.07 14.68
C ASP A 374 -34.03 0.63 14.31
N ILE A 375 -34.15 -0.07 13.18
CA ILE A 375 -35.40 -0.68 12.72
C ILE A 375 -35.51 -2.07 13.33
N CYS A 376 -36.37 -2.24 14.33
CA CYS A 376 -36.68 -3.56 14.90
C CYS A 376 -37.42 -4.41 13.86
N LEU A 377 -36.90 -5.61 13.59
CA LEU A 377 -37.52 -6.58 12.70
C LEU A 377 -38.41 -7.57 13.46
N GLU A 378 -38.12 -7.86 14.73
CA GLU A 378 -38.92 -8.77 15.53
C GLU A 378 -40.30 -8.18 15.84
N GLY A 379 -41.36 -8.98 15.65
CA GLY A 379 -42.71 -8.59 16.06
C GLY A 379 -43.82 -9.08 15.15
N THR A 380 -44.99 -8.48 15.31
CA THR A 380 -46.19 -8.79 14.53
C THR A 380 -46.51 -7.64 13.58
N TYR A 381 -46.48 -7.94 12.29
CA TYR A 381 -46.76 -6.98 11.21
C TYR A 381 -48.20 -7.12 10.74
N PRO A 382 -48.88 -6.00 10.43
CA PRO A 382 -50.25 -6.03 9.90
C PRO A 382 -50.37 -6.85 8.62
N THR A 383 -49.34 -6.80 7.76
CA THR A 383 -49.27 -7.55 6.51
C THR A 383 -47.83 -7.97 6.19
N LEU A 384 -47.69 -8.92 5.27
CA LEU A 384 -46.40 -9.31 4.68
C LEU A 384 -45.67 -8.13 4.02
N VAL A 385 -46.41 -7.21 3.40
CA VAL A 385 -45.85 -6.04 2.72
C VAL A 385 -45.17 -5.13 3.75
N ASN A 386 -45.79 -4.89 4.90
CA ASN A 386 -45.19 -4.08 5.97
C ASN A 386 -43.87 -4.67 6.49
N PHE A 387 -43.77 -5.99 6.56
CA PHE A 387 -42.52 -6.65 6.94
C PHE A 387 -41.43 -6.45 5.88
N LEU A 388 -41.76 -6.66 4.59
CA LEU A 388 -40.83 -6.44 3.48
C LEU A 388 -40.38 -4.97 3.37
N ASP A 389 -41.29 -4.02 3.61
CA ASP A 389 -40.96 -2.59 3.65
C ASP A 389 -39.98 -2.28 4.79
N SER A 390 -40.14 -2.93 5.95
CA SER A 390 -39.24 -2.79 7.10
C SER A 390 -37.86 -3.38 6.81
N ILE A 391 -37.80 -4.52 6.11
CA ILE A 391 -36.55 -5.10 5.60
C ILE A 391 -35.83 -4.13 4.65
N VAL A 392 -36.55 -3.56 3.68
CA VAL A 392 -35.99 -2.55 2.76
C VAL A 392 -35.45 -1.36 3.53
N LEU A 393 -36.22 -0.83 4.48
CA LEU A 393 -35.82 0.32 5.29
C LEU A 393 -34.57 0.02 6.12
N LYS A 394 -34.50 -1.17 6.73
CA LYS A 394 -33.32 -1.60 7.49
C LYS A 394 -32.11 -1.82 6.59
N ALA A 395 -32.25 -2.42 5.41
CA ALA A 395 -31.15 -2.59 4.47
C ALA A 395 -30.56 -1.23 4.02
N ARG A 396 -31.44 -0.25 3.77
CA ARG A 396 -31.04 1.13 3.45
C ARG A 396 -30.29 1.81 4.59
N ARG A 397 -30.66 1.55 5.85
CA ARG A 397 -29.90 2.04 7.01
C ARG A 397 -28.56 1.33 7.13
N ASP A 398 -28.59 0.00 7.15
CA ASP A 398 -27.46 -0.86 7.47
C ASP A 398 -26.31 -0.74 6.45
N VAL A 399 -26.59 -0.45 5.17
CA VAL A 399 -25.55 -0.31 4.13
C VAL A 399 -24.59 0.87 4.38
N HIS A 400 -25.02 1.87 5.16
CA HIS A 400 -24.19 3.03 5.50
C HIS A 400 -23.55 2.94 6.89
N LEU A 401 -23.74 1.83 7.60
CA LEU A 401 -23.11 1.58 8.89
C LEU A 401 -21.66 1.10 8.71
N PRO A 402 -20.79 1.26 9.72
CA PRO A 402 -19.39 0.87 9.61
C PRO A 402 -19.23 -0.66 9.46
N LEU A 403 -18.33 -1.05 8.55
CA LEU A 403 -17.91 -2.44 8.35
C LEU A 403 -16.81 -2.89 9.32
N GLY A 404 -16.20 -1.96 10.06
CA GLY A 404 -15.06 -2.19 10.95
C GLY A 404 -13.73 -1.75 10.34
N MET A 405 -12.76 -1.44 11.21
CA MET A 405 -11.47 -0.84 10.84
C MET A 405 -10.51 -1.78 10.09
N ASP A 406 -10.70 -3.08 10.24
CA ASP A 406 -10.05 -4.18 9.50
C ASP A 406 -10.47 -4.25 8.03
N LEU A 407 -11.57 -3.58 7.65
CA LEU A 407 -12.04 -3.45 6.26
C LEU A 407 -11.81 -2.06 5.66
N PHE A 408 -11.12 -1.17 6.37
CA PHE A 408 -10.57 0.05 5.77
C PHE A 408 -9.34 -0.32 4.93
N PRO A 409 -9.23 0.13 3.66
CA PRO A 409 -8.05 -0.14 2.84
C PRO A 409 -6.80 0.50 3.45
N GLN A 410 -5.84 -0.33 3.84
CA GLN A 410 -4.57 0.13 4.42
C GLN A 410 -3.40 0.06 3.42
N ASN A 411 -3.62 -0.52 2.24
CA ASN A 411 -2.65 -0.67 1.16
C ASN A 411 -3.35 -0.72 -0.20
N LEU A 412 -2.58 -0.52 -1.28
CA LEU A 412 -3.09 -0.46 -2.66
C LEU A 412 -3.85 -1.73 -3.09
N ILE A 413 -3.40 -2.92 -2.66
CA ILE A 413 -4.09 -4.18 -2.99
C ILE A 413 -5.49 -4.19 -2.36
N ALA A 414 -5.62 -3.68 -1.13
CA ALA A 414 -6.87 -3.54 -0.43
C ALA A 414 -7.75 -2.40 -0.98
N GLU A 415 -7.24 -1.49 -1.82
CA GLU A 415 -8.08 -0.48 -2.47
C GLU A 415 -8.99 -1.10 -3.53
N ASN A 416 -8.63 -2.26 -4.08
CA ASN A 416 -9.45 -2.95 -5.09
C ASN A 416 -10.87 -3.27 -4.60
N MET A 417 -11.07 -3.51 -3.30
CA MET A 417 -12.41 -3.76 -2.75
C MET A 417 -13.29 -2.50 -2.63
N GLU A 418 -12.71 -1.29 -2.66
CA GLU A 418 -13.47 -0.04 -2.48
C GLU A 418 -14.47 0.21 -3.60
N TRP A 419 -14.14 -0.17 -4.83
CA TRP A 419 -15.07 -0.02 -5.96
C TRP A 419 -16.39 -0.77 -5.71
N ALA A 420 -16.29 -2.05 -5.31
CA ALA A 420 -17.47 -2.84 -4.97
C ALA A 420 -18.19 -2.31 -3.73
N ARG A 421 -17.43 -1.89 -2.70
CA ARG A 421 -18.00 -1.35 -1.46
C ARG A 421 -18.78 -0.05 -1.71
N LYS A 422 -18.20 0.89 -2.46
CA LYS A 422 -18.85 2.16 -2.83
C LYS A 422 -20.06 1.93 -3.72
N PHE A 423 -19.95 1.03 -4.70
CA PHE A 423 -21.10 0.64 -5.53
C PHE A 423 -22.28 0.16 -4.69
N ILE A 424 -22.01 -0.71 -3.70
CA ILE A 424 -23.04 -1.22 -2.77
C ILE A 424 -23.61 -0.09 -1.90
N ARG A 425 -22.75 0.75 -1.32
CA ARG A 425 -23.14 1.90 -0.48
C ARG A 425 -24.03 2.89 -1.23
N ASP A 426 -23.71 3.16 -2.49
CA ASP A 426 -24.32 4.22 -3.29
C ASP A 426 -25.57 3.75 -4.06
N MET A 427 -26.02 2.51 -3.83
CA MET A 427 -27.26 2.01 -4.41
C MET A 427 -28.45 2.87 -4.00
N SER A 428 -29.24 3.29 -5.00
CA SER A 428 -30.46 4.07 -4.75
C SER A 428 -31.49 3.27 -3.96
N LYS A 429 -32.43 3.99 -3.32
CA LYS A 429 -33.61 3.39 -2.66
C LYS A 429 -34.34 2.42 -3.59
N ASP A 430 -34.61 2.86 -4.82
CA ASP A 430 -35.38 2.08 -5.79
C ASP A 430 -34.61 0.84 -6.22
N THR A 431 -33.28 0.95 -6.38
CA THR A 431 -32.39 -0.18 -6.67
C THR A 431 -32.43 -1.22 -5.55
N ILE A 432 -32.31 -0.79 -4.28
CA ILE A 432 -32.37 -1.69 -3.12
C ILE A 432 -33.74 -2.38 -3.05
N SER A 433 -34.84 -1.62 -3.16
CA SER A 433 -36.20 -2.16 -3.16
C SER A 433 -36.43 -3.17 -4.29
N MET A 434 -36.03 -2.82 -5.52
CA MET A 434 -36.16 -3.69 -6.69
C MET A 434 -35.38 -5.00 -6.50
N ARG A 435 -34.12 -4.92 -6.05
CA ARG A 435 -33.29 -6.11 -5.84
C ARG A 435 -33.84 -7.00 -4.73
N LEU A 436 -34.23 -6.45 -3.59
CA LEU A 436 -34.84 -7.23 -2.50
C LEU A 436 -36.18 -7.86 -2.89
N SER A 437 -36.96 -7.21 -3.77
CA SER A 437 -38.22 -7.79 -4.27
C SER A 437 -38.02 -9.11 -5.02
N CYS A 438 -36.86 -9.32 -5.66
CA CYS A 438 -36.51 -10.58 -6.31
C CYS A 438 -36.38 -11.75 -5.31
N TYR A 439 -36.20 -11.45 -4.03
CA TYR A 439 -36.04 -12.41 -2.94
C TYR A 439 -37.22 -12.44 -1.97
N ALA A 440 -38.27 -11.66 -2.22
CA ALA A 440 -39.42 -11.52 -1.30
C ALA A 440 -40.01 -12.87 -0.89
N HIS A 441 -40.13 -13.81 -1.83
CA HIS A 441 -40.60 -15.17 -1.53
C HIS A 441 -39.74 -15.88 -0.48
N ALA A 442 -38.41 -15.84 -0.63
CA ALA A 442 -37.49 -16.49 0.29
C ALA A 442 -37.53 -15.89 1.70
N LEU A 443 -37.95 -14.63 1.84
CA LEU A 443 -38.06 -13.94 3.13
C LEU A 443 -39.33 -14.30 3.92
N VAL A 444 -40.36 -14.81 3.25
CA VAL A 444 -41.70 -15.00 3.87
C VAL A 444 -42.23 -16.43 3.77
N GLU A 445 -41.67 -17.27 2.89
CA GLU A 445 -42.13 -18.64 2.67
C GLU A 445 -41.92 -19.54 3.89
N THR A 446 -40.78 -19.39 4.57
CA THR A 446 -40.40 -20.22 5.71
C THR A 446 -40.08 -19.38 6.92
N ALA A 447 -40.56 -19.83 8.09
CA ALA A 447 -40.23 -19.23 9.38
C ALA A 447 -38.71 -19.25 9.63
N TYR A 448 -38.20 -18.23 10.31
CA TYR A 448 -36.77 -18.13 10.62
C TYR A 448 -36.40 -19.10 11.74
N CYS A 449 -35.25 -19.76 11.58
CA CYS A 449 -34.75 -20.73 12.54
C CYS A 449 -33.23 -20.61 12.70
N THR A 450 -32.67 -21.38 13.62
CA THR A 450 -31.22 -21.42 13.88
C THR A 450 -30.38 -21.78 12.66
N LYS A 451 -30.94 -22.49 11.66
CA LYS A 451 -30.23 -22.82 10.41
C LYS A 451 -30.02 -21.62 9.50
N ASP A 452 -30.83 -20.57 9.64
CA ASP A 452 -30.66 -19.32 8.92
C ASP A 452 -29.45 -18.54 9.45
N LEU A 453 -29.05 -18.76 10.71
CA LEU A 453 -27.86 -18.19 11.33
C LEU A 453 -26.61 -18.99 10.94
N ILE A 454 -26.03 -18.69 9.78
CA ILE A 454 -24.84 -19.33 9.24
C ILE A 454 -23.65 -19.08 10.19
N SER A 455 -22.86 -20.13 10.48
CA SER A 455 -21.65 -20.01 11.32
C SER A 455 -20.55 -19.25 10.59
N THR A 456 -19.65 -18.59 11.32
CA THR A 456 -18.58 -17.79 10.68
C THR A 456 -17.62 -18.60 9.81
N PRO A 457 -17.23 -19.84 10.16
CA PRO A 457 -16.37 -20.66 9.28
C PRO A 457 -17.06 -20.99 7.95
N ASN A 458 -18.37 -21.26 7.99
CA ASN A 458 -19.15 -21.50 6.78
C ASN A 458 -19.27 -20.23 5.94
N MET A 459 -19.42 -19.05 6.56
CA MET A 459 -19.42 -17.77 5.84
C MET A 459 -18.08 -17.54 5.11
N ARG A 460 -16.94 -17.87 5.73
CA ARG A 460 -15.62 -17.78 5.11
C ARG A 460 -15.48 -18.71 3.91
N GLU A 461 -15.95 -19.96 4.02
CA GLU A 461 -15.89 -20.91 2.91
C GLU A 461 -16.77 -20.48 1.73
N LEU A 462 -17.97 -19.96 2.02
CA LEU A 462 -18.84 -19.37 1.01
C LEU A 462 -18.18 -18.16 0.32
N ALA A 463 -17.44 -17.35 1.09
CA ALA A 463 -16.72 -16.21 0.55
C ALA A 463 -15.60 -16.66 -0.40
N ARG A 464 -14.80 -17.65 0.00
CA ARG A 464 -13.74 -18.24 -0.82
C ARG A 464 -14.28 -18.80 -2.14
N MET A 465 -15.43 -19.48 -2.09
CA MET A 465 -16.09 -20.00 -3.29
C MET A 465 -16.51 -18.89 -4.27
N VAL A 466 -17.14 -17.82 -3.77
CA VAL A 466 -17.56 -16.68 -4.60
C VAL A 466 -16.37 -15.92 -5.16
N GLU A 467 -15.31 -15.73 -4.36
CA GLU A 467 -14.04 -15.14 -4.80
C GLU A 467 -13.47 -15.91 -5.99
N VAL A 468 -13.33 -17.23 -5.87
CA VAL A 468 -12.82 -18.10 -6.94
C VAL A 468 -13.67 -17.94 -8.21
N TYR A 469 -15.01 -17.95 -8.10
CA TYR A 469 -15.85 -17.76 -9.28
C TYR A 469 -15.68 -16.40 -9.94
N CYS A 470 -15.55 -15.31 -9.17
CA CYS A 470 -15.33 -13.98 -9.73
C CYS A 470 -14.00 -13.92 -10.49
N LEU A 471 -12.94 -14.50 -9.91
CA LEU A 471 -11.61 -14.54 -10.53
C LEU A 471 -11.58 -15.45 -11.75
N GLU A 472 -12.20 -16.63 -11.70
CA GLU A 472 -12.32 -17.56 -12.83
C GLU A 472 -13.06 -16.90 -14.01
N LEU A 473 -14.21 -16.26 -13.75
CA LEU A 473 -14.97 -15.57 -14.80
C LEU A 473 -14.16 -14.42 -15.42
N THR A 474 -13.43 -13.67 -14.60
CA THR A 474 -12.53 -12.63 -15.11
C THR A 474 -11.41 -13.24 -15.97
N ALA A 475 -10.77 -14.32 -15.49
CA ALA A 475 -9.69 -15.00 -16.20
C ALA A 475 -10.16 -15.61 -17.53
N PHE A 476 -11.42 -16.05 -17.62
CA PHE A 476 -12.00 -16.55 -18.86
C PHE A 476 -12.33 -15.47 -19.89
N GLY A 477 -12.21 -14.19 -19.53
CA GLY A 477 -12.41 -13.06 -20.44
C GLY A 477 -13.83 -12.50 -20.42
N PHE A 478 -14.64 -12.79 -19.40
CA PHE A 478 -15.93 -12.12 -19.23
C PHE A 478 -15.71 -10.65 -18.84
N LEU A 479 -16.49 -9.75 -19.45
CA LEU A 479 -16.46 -8.33 -19.20
C LEU A 479 -17.66 -7.90 -18.35
N ASP A 480 -17.43 -6.89 -17.53
CA ASP A 480 -18.49 -6.15 -16.86
C ASP A 480 -18.08 -4.68 -16.74
N GLU A 481 -18.80 -3.81 -17.47
CA GLU A 481 -18.56 -2.37 -17.47
C GLU A 481 -18.96 -1.70 -16.15
N VAL A 482 -19.80 -2.36 -15.35
CA VAL A 482 -20.45 -1.77 -14.16
C VAL A 482 -19.97 -2.44 -12.87
N LEU A 483 -19.88 -3.77 -12.83
CA LEU A 483 -19.31 -4.50 -11.70
C LEU A 483 -17.90 -4.97 -12.03
N GLN A 484 -16.90 -4.33 -11.46
CA GLN A 484 -15.55 -4.88 -11.49
C GLN A 484 -15.53 -6.19 -10.68
N LEU A 485 -15.70 -7.35 -11.34
CA LEU A 485 -15.68 -8.68 -10.72
C LEU A 485 -14.46 -8.91 -9.81
N PRO A 486 -13.24 -8.44 -10.17
CA PRO A 486 -12.09 -8.48 -9.26
C PRO A 486 -12.31 -7.71 -7.95
N SER A 487 -12.98 -6.56 -8.00
CA SER A 487 -13.32 -5.79 -6.80
C SER A 487 -14.33 -6.50 -5.92
N VAL A 488 -15.31 -7.20 -6.52
CA VAL A 488 -16.24 -8.05 -5.78
C VAL A 488 -15.50 -9.22 -5.12
N ALA A 489 -14.58 -9.86 -5.85
CA ALA A 489 -13.73 -10.92 -5.32
C ALA A 489 -12.93 -10.45 -4.10
N ALA A 490 -12.24 -9.31 -4.23
CA ALA A 490 -11.44 -8.71 -3.17
C ALA A 490 -12.30 -8.36 -1.94
N LEU A 491 -13.49 -7.78 -2.13
CA LEU A 491 -14.38 -7.42 -1.03
C LEU A 491 -14.93 -8.66 -0.33
N VAL A 492 -15.34 -9.69 -1.08
CA VAL A 492 -15.85 -10.93 -0.51
C VAL A 492 -14.77 -11.67 0.27
N HIS A 493 -13.55 -11.74 -0.26
CA HIS A 493 -12.39 -12.29 0.44
C HIS A 493 -12.18 -11.59 1.79
N ALA A 494 -12.12 -10.25 1.78
CA ALA A 494 -11.93 -9.44 2.97
C ALA A 494 -13.08 -9.65 3.98
N LEU A 495 -14.34 -9.66 3.53
CA LEU A 495 -15.51 -9.94 4.35
C LEU A 495 -15.46 -11.33 4.98
N GLY A 496 -15.10 -12.37 4.24
CA GLY A 496 -14.95 -13.73 4.75
C GLY A 496 -13.84 -13.83 5.81
N GLY A 497 -12.71 -13.16 5.56
CA GLY A 497 -11.61 -13.01 6.53
C GLY A 497 -12.08 -12.34 7.82
N ALA A 498 -12.76 -11.20 7.70
CA ALA A 498 -13.23 -10.38 8.81
C ALA A 498 -14.38 -11.03 9.60
N ILE A 499 -15.30 -11.72 8.93
CA ILE A 499 -16.43 -12.43 9.55
C ILE A 499 -15.94 -13.59 10.42
N ASP A 500 -14.92 -14.32 9.98
CA ASP A 500 -14.36 -15.48 10.71
C ASP A 500 -13.00 -15.18 11.35
N GLY A 501 -12.73 -13.90 11.61
CA GLY A 501 -11.48 -13.42 12.21
C GLY A 501 -11.36 -13.71 13.71
N LEU A 502 -10.35 -13.10 14.35
CA LEU A 502 -10.15 -13.19 15.80
C LEU A 502 -11.38 -12.66 16.55
N LYS A 503 -11.86 -13.42 17.56
CA LYS A 503 -13.06 -13.12 18.35
C LYS A 503 -12.71 -12.54 19.69
N GLU A 504 -13.57 -11.69 20.24
CA GLU A 504 -13.33 -11.08 21.56
C GLU A 504 -13.22 -12.15 22.67
N VAL A 505 -13.99 -13.24 22.54
CA VAL A 505 -13.97 -14.37 23.48
C VAL A 505 -12.64 -15.12 23.54
N GLN A 506 -11.80 -14.99 22.51
CA GLN A 506 -10.47 -15.60 22.49
C GLN A 506 -9.46 -14.80 23.31
N LEU A 507 -9.75 -13.54 23.62
CA LEU A 507 -8.91 -12.64 24.41
C LEU A 507 -9.45 -12.41 25.83
N SER A 508 -10.78 -12.45 25.99
CA SER A 508 -11.47 -12.32 27.27
C SER A 508 -12.45 -13.47 27.45
N ALA A 509 -12.45 -14.12 28.61
CA ALA A 509 -13.41 -15.19 28.90
C ALA A 509 -14.86 -14.68 29.07
N GLU A 510 -15.01 -13.40 29.42
CA GLU A 510 -16.30 -12.73 29.61
C GLU A 510 -16.28 -11.39 28.85
N PRO A 511 -16.38 -11.42 27.52
CA PRO A 511 -16.42 -10.20 26.72
C PRO A 511 -17.67 -9.37 27.05
N TRP A 512 -17.47 -8.06 27.19
CA TRP A 512 -18.55 -7.08 27.14
C TRP A 512 -18.92 -6.84 25.68
N ILE A 513 -20.19 -7.06 25.33
CA ILE A 513 -20.70 -6.91 23.97
C ILE A 513 -21.57 -5.66 23.91
N GLU A 514 -21.26 -4.77 22.97
CA GLU A 514 -22.04 -3.56 22.71
C GLU A 514 -22.86 -3.70 21.42
N GLU A 515 -23.88 -2.86 21.28
CA GLU A 515 -24.72 -2.82 20.08
C GLU A 515 -23.91 -2.61 18.79
N THR A 516 -22.87 -1.77 18.85
CA THR A 516 -21.95 -1.56 17.73
C THR A 516 -21.26 -2.84 17.26
N ASP A 517 -20.95 -3.77 18.17
CA ASP A 517 -20.31 -5.05 17.81
C ASP A 517 -21.28 -5.94 17.01
N LEU A 518 -22.54 -5.99 17.44
CA LEU A 518 -23.62 -6.73 16.78
C LEU A 518 -23.97 -6.12 15.41
N GLN A 519 -23.94 -4.78 15.34
CA GLN A 519 -24.19 -4.01 14.14
C GLN A 519 -23.09 -4.22 13.08
N ILE A 520 -21.81 -4.19 13.46
CA ILE A 520 -20.69 -4.42 12.52
C ILE A 520 -20.84 -5.79 11.85
N TYR A 521 -21.13 -6.84 12.61
CA TYR A 521 -21.37 -8.17 12.05
C TYR A 521 -22.58 -8.16 11.09
N ARG A 522 -23.69 -7.53 11.51
CA ARG A 522 -24.90 -7.41 10.67
C ARG A 522 -24.59 -6.75 9.33
N THR A 523 -23.88 -5.62 9.35
CA THR A 523 -23.53 -4.89 8.13
C THR A 523 -22.60 -5.69 7.23
N ARG A 524 -21.62 -6.42 7.78
CA ARG A 524 -20.79 -7.35 6.99
C ARG A 524 -21.62 -8.42 6.29
N CYS A 525 -22.60 -9.01 6.97
CA CYS A 525 -23.51 -9.98 6.35
C CYS A 525 -24.33 -9.37 5.20
N LEU A 526 -24.79 -8.13 5.37
CA LEU A 526 -25.54 -7.43 4.32
C LEU A 526 -24.65 -7.15 3.08
N TYR A 527 -23.43 -6.66 3.29
CA TYR A 527 -22.48 -6.44 2.20
C TYR A 527 -22.11 -7.74 1.49
N PHE A 528 -21.95 -8.84 2.23
CA PHE A 528 -21.68 -10.13 1.62
C PHE A 528 -22.88 -10.61 0.77
N PHE A 529 -24.12 -10.48 1.27
CA PHE A 529 -25.31 -10.70 0.45
C PHE A 529 -25.29 -9.86 -0.83
N TRP A 530 -24.99 -8.56 -0.73
CA TRP A 530 -24.97 -7.68 -1.89
C TRP A 530 -23.92 -8.06 -2.91
N CYS A 531 -22.71 -8.46 -2.48
CA CYS A 531 -21.68 -8.99 -3.37
C CYS A 531 -22.19 -10.21 -4.15
N VAL A 532 -22.89 -11.14 -3.47
CA VAL A 532 -23.44 -12.32 -4.13
C VAL A 532 -24.61 -11.96 -5.06
N ASP A 533 -25.50 -11.04 -4.67
CA ASP A 533 -26.59 -10.55 -5.53
C ASP A 533 -26.08 -9.84 -6.79
N LEU A 534 -24.98 -9.10 -6.66
CA LEU A 534 -24.21 -8.51 -7.76
C LEU A 534 -23.74 -9.56 -8.75
N VAL A 535 -23.11 -10.65 -8.27
CA VAL A 535 -22.72 -11.77 -9.13
C VAL A 535 -23.94 -12.45 -9.76
N VAL A 536 -25.03 -12.66 -9.01
CA VAL A 536 -26.29 -13.21 -9.57
C VAL A 536 -26.84 -12.34 -10.69
N CYS A 537 -26.77 -11.02 -10.56
CA CYS A 537 -27.22 -10.09 -11.58
C CYS A 537 -26.34 -10.14 -12.83
N PHE A 538 -25.02 -10.16 -12.66
CA PHE A 538 -24.06 -10.38 -13.74
C PHE A 538 -24.37 -11.67 -14.51
N LEU A 539 -24.54 -12.78 -13.78
CA LEU A 539 -24.79 -14.09 -14.39
C LEU A 539 -26.07 -14.16 -15.21
N LYS A 540 -27.06 -13.27 -15.01
CA LYS A 540 -28.28 -13.24 -15.84
C LYS A 540 -28.03 -12.77 -17.26
N LYS A 541 -27.01 -11.91 -17.46
CA LYS A 541 -26.64 -11.34 -18.76
C LYS A 541 -25.12 -11.17 -18.84
N PRO A 542 -24.35 -12.28 -18.89
CA PRO A 542 -22.91 -12.20 -18.95
C PRO A 542 -22.47 -11.63 -20.30
N VAL A 543 -21.46 -10.76 -20.29
CA VAL A 543 -20.87 -10.21 -21.52
C VAL A 543 -19.54 -10.91 -21.77
N MET A 544 -19.40 -11.55 -22.93
CA MET A 544 -18.14 -12.18 -23.36
C MET A 544 -17.24 -11.13 -24.00
N GLY A 545 -15.98 -11.06 -23.57
CA GLY A 545 -15.00 -10.13 -24.11
C GLY A 545 -14.38 -10.55 -25.43
N PRO A 546 -13.59 -9.67 -26.07
CA PRO A 546 -12.89 -9.99 -27.31
C PRO A 546 -11.72 -10.97 -27.11
N PHE A 547 -11.28 -11.18 -25.87
CA PHE A 547 -10.15 -12.03 -25.50
C PHE A 547 -10.57 -13.22 -24.61
N MET A 548 -11.69 -13.86 -24.94
CA MET A 548 -12.11 -15.08 -24.25
C MET A 548 -11.02 -16.16 -24.32
N THR A 549 -10.69 -16.79 -23.20
CA THR A 549 -9.66 -17.86 -23.15
C THR A 549 -10.25 -19.26 -23.31
N ILE A 550 -11.57 -19.37 -23.36
CA ILE A 550 -12.34 -20.60 -23.54
C ILE A 550 -13.33 -20.43 -24.68
N ASP A 551 -13.75 -21.54 -25.30
CA ASP A 551 -14.76 -21.53 -26.34
C ASP A 551 -16.16 -21.18 -25.78
N VAL A 552 -17.07 -20.78 -26.67
CA VAL A 552 -18.41 -20.28 -26.32
C VAL A 552 -19.25 -21.36 -25.64
N GLU A 553 -19.17 -22.63 -26.07
CA GLU A 553 -19.96 -23.71 -25.48
C GLU A 553 -19.52 -24.01 -24.05
N THR A 554 -18.20 -24.04 -23.81
CA THR A 554 -17.61 -24.18 -22.47
C THR A 554 -17.97 -22.98 -21.58
N ALA A 555 -17.95 -21.76 -22.12
CA ALA A 555 -18.31 -20.55 -21.40
C ALA A 555 -19.78 -20.57 -20.95
N GLU A 556 -20.71 -20.96 -21.81
CA GLU A 556 -22.12 -21.10 -21.47
C GLU A 556 -22.37 -22.16 -20.40
N LEU A 557 -21.65 -23.29 -20.48
CA LEU A 557 -21.75 -24.36 -19.48
C LEU A 557 -21.24 -23.89 -18.11
N LYS A 558 -20.10 -23.17 -18.09
CA LYS A 558 -19.54 -22.61 -16.86
C LYS A 558 -20.48 -21.59 -16.22
N ILE A 559 -21.11 -20.71 -16.99
CA ILE A 559 -22.11 -19.78 -16.46
C ILE A 559 -23.27 -20.52 -15.80
N LYS A 560 -23.80 -21.58 -16.43
CA LYS A 560 -24.89 -22.40 -15.85
C LYS A 560 -24.47 -23.10 -14.56
N GLU A 561 -23.23 -23.60 -14.50
CA GLU A 561 -22.66 -24.21 -13.30
C GLU A 561 -22.59 -23.20 -12.15
N VAL A 562 -21.98 -22.03 -12.40
CA VAL A 562 -21.84 -20.97 -11.38
C VAL A 562 -23.20 -20.46 -10.95
N GLN A 563 -24.16 -20.27 -11.87
CA GLN A 563 -25.53 -19.87 -11.54
C GLN A 563 -26.20 -20.84 -10.56
N LYS A 564 -26.00 -22.15 -10.74
CA LYS A 564 -26.61 -23.19 -9.90
C LYS A 564 -26.13 -23.11 -8.45
N GLU A 565 -24.87 -22.74 -8.24
CA GLU A 565 -24.26 -22.62 -6.91
C GLU A 565 -24.53 -21.24 -6.27
N VAL A 566 -24.42 -20.16 -7.04
CA VAL A 566 -24.47 -18.78 -6.53
C VAL A 566 -25.90 -18.28 -6.30
N CYS A 567 -26.89 -18.67 -7.13
CA CYS A 567 -28.27 -18.20 -6.96
C CYS A 567 -28.93 -18.64 -5.63
N PRO A 568 -28.81 -19.91 -5.19
CA PRO A 568 -29.30 -20.32 -3.87
C PRO A 568 -28.57 -19.63 -2.73
N LEU A 569 -27.28 -19.32 -2.91
CA LEU A 569 -26.46 -18.66 -1.91
C LEU A 569 -26.97 -17.26 -1.58
N ALA A 570 -27.36 -16.45 -2.58
CA ALA A 570 -27.93 -15.12 -2.35
C ALA A 570 -29.14 -15.15 -1.39
N LYS A 571 -30.06 -16.10 -1.61
CA LYS A 571 -31.24 -16.31 -0.75
C LYS A 571 -30.83 -16.66 0.69
N ARG A 572 -29.85 -17.57 0.83
CA ARG A 572 -29.36 -18.04 2.13
C ARG A 572 -28.67 -16.92 2.91
N LEU A 573 -27.84 -16.11 2.26
CA LEU A 573 -27.15 -14.97 2.87
C LEU A 573 -28.13 -13.85 3.28
N LEU A 574 -29.14 -13.58 2.45
CA LEU A 574 -30.18 -12.60 2.79
C LEU A 574 -30.96 -13.04 4.04
N ARG A 575 -31.39 -14.31 4.07
CA ARG A 575 -32.06 -14.87 5.25
C ARG A 575 -31.17 -14.84 6.50
N ASN A 576 -29.86 -15.06 6.35
CA ASN A 576 -28.90 -14.94 7.46
C ASN A 576 -28.83 -13.53 8.04
N TRP A 577 -28.78 -12.50 7.19
CA TRP A 577 -28.79 -11.12 7.66
C TRP A 577 -30.10 -10.78 8.40
N VAL A 578 -31.26 -11.18 7.87
CA VAL A 578 -32.56 -10.97 8.53
C VAL A 578 -32.67 -11.76 9.84
N ALA A 579 -32.27 -13.04 9.85
CA ALA A 579 -32.28 -13.88 11.05
C ALA A 579 -31.38 -13.32 12.15
N TRP A 580 -30.23 -12.75 11.79
CA TRP A 580 -29.37 -12.06 12.74
C TRP A 580 -30.04 -10.82 13.32
N GLY A 581 -30.71 -10.00 12.49
CA GLY A 581 -31.51 -8.87 12.95
C GLY A 581 -32.58 -9.29 13.97
N LEU A 582 -33.41 -10.27 13.60
CA LEU A 582 -34.44 -10.84 14.48
C LEU A 582 -33.85 -11.39 15.80
N PHE A 583 -32.67 -12.00 15.73
CA PHE A 583 -32.01 -12.54 16.92
C PHE A 583 -31.51 -11.42 17.84
N VAL A 584 -30.87 -10.39 17.28
CA VAL A 584 -30.33 -9.24 18.02
C VAL A 584 -31.44 -8.45 18.70
N ASP A 585 -32.58 -8.27 18.04
CA ASP A 585 -33.75 -7.59 18.63
C ASP A 585 -34.26 -8.30 19.89
N SER A 586 -33.99 -9.61 20.05
CA SER A 586 -34.36 -10.40 21.22
C SER A 586 -33.34 -10.37 22.38
N LEU A 587 -32.22 -9.64 22.23
CA LEU A 587 -31.14 -9.53 23.22
C LEU A 587 -31.34 -8.32 24.15
N PRO A 588 -30.68 -8.29 25.33
CA PRO A 588 -30.75 -7.15 26.24
C PRO A 588 -30.22 -5.85 25.62
N GLU A 589 -30.93 -4.74 25.85
CA GLU A 589 -30.46 -3.39 25.51
C GLU A 589 -29.34 -2.92 26.46
N GLY A 590 -28.50 -1.97 26.01
CA GLY A 590 -27.50 -1.31 26.86
C GLY A 590 -26.16 -2.05 27.03
N GLY A 591 -25.93 -3.09 26.24
CA GLY A 591 -24.72 -3.91 26.30
C GLY A 591 -24.76 -4.96 27.42
N PHE A 592 -24.07 -6.08 27.22
CA PHE A 592 -24.13 -7.21 28.14
C PHE A 592 -22.84 -8.04 28.14
N CYS A 593 -22.54 -8.66 29.28
CA CYS A 593 -21.49 -9.69 29.36
C CYS A 593 -21.99 -10.99 28.75
N VAL A 594 -21.17 -11.63 27.93
CA VAL A 594 -21.44 -12.99 27.46
C VAL A 594 -20.37 -13.92 28.01
N ARG A 595 -20.79 -14.99 28.68
CA ARG A 595 -19.90 -16.07 29.10
C ARG A 595 -20.03 -17.20 28.10
N GLN A 596 -18.90 -17.72 27.58
CA GLN A 596 -18.96 -18.98 26.85
C GLN A 596 -19.45 -20.07 27.81
N PRO A 597 -20.47 -20.87 27.45
CA PRO A 597 -20.87 -21.98 28.28
C PRO A 597 -19.62 -22.83 28.52
N SER A 598 -19.28 -23.04 29.79
CA SER A 598 -18.18 -23.93 30.15
C SER A 598 -18.40 -25.22 29.39
N VAL A 599 -17.42 -25.64 28.59
CA VAL A 599 -17.38 -26.98 28.00
C VAL A 599 -17.36 -27.93 29.20
N GLY A 600 -18.55 -28.30 29.65
CA GLY A 600 -18.77 -28.80 30.99
C GLY A 600 -19.43 -30.15 30.91
N GLY A 601 -18.75 -31.14 31.47
CA GLY A 601 -19.38 -32.38 31.88
C GLY A 601 -19.49 -33.39 30.75
N GLY A 602 -18.44 -34.21 30.62
CA GLY A 602 -18.68 -35.60 30.24
C GLY A 602 -19.77 -36.14 31.15
N ALA A 603 -20.92 -36.48 30.55
CA ALA A 603 -21.83 -37.43 31.14
C ALA A 603 -21.06 -38.76 31.31
N HIS A 604 -21.34 -39.44 32.42
CA HIS A 604 -20.85 -40.77 32.78
C HIS A 604 -20.80 -41.77 31.62
#